data_AF-A0A1C3TL12-F1
#
_entry.id   AF-A0A1C3TL12-F1
#
_cell.length_a   1.000
_cell.length_b   1.000
_cell.length_c   1.000
_cell.angle_alpha   90.00
_cell.angle_beta   90.00
_cell.angle_gamma   90.00
#
_symmetry.space_group_name_H-M   'P 1'
#
loop_
_entity.id
_entity.type
_entity.pdbx_description
1 polymer ?
#
loop_
_entity_poly.entity_id
_entity_poly.type
_entity_poly.pdbx_seq_one_letter_code
_entity_poly.pdbx_strand_id
1 'polypeptide(L)'
;MTLLASILVCLVALLHLYILVLEMFLWTRPLGMKVFRNTPDKAQLTKVLAANQGLYNGFLAAGLFWALLAQRRDVATFFLICVVMAGIYGAMSVSRRILFVQAMPALLALLLVWYGG
;
A
#
# COMPACT_ATOMS: atom_id res chain seq x y z
N MET A 1 -8.60 4.16 18.60
CA MET A 1 -7.22 3.65 18.38
C MET A 1 -6.27 4.64 19.03
N THR A 2 -5.05 4.25 19.38
CA THR A 2 -4.09 5.20 19.99
C THR A 2 -3.61 6.21 18.95
N LEU A 3 -3.05 7.35 19.39
CA LEU A 3 -2.49 8.34 18.47
C LEU A 3 -1.41 7.71 17.58
N LEU A 4 -0.52 6.91 18.18
CA LEU A 4 0.55 6.22 17.46
C LEU A 4 0.02 5.21 16.44
N ALA A 5 -1.00 4.42 16.82
CA ALA A 5 -1.66 3.51 15.88
C ALA A 5 -2.29 4.27 14.70
N SER A 6 -2.95 5.40 14.99
CA SER A 6 -3.59 6.23 13.96
C SER A 6 -2.57 6.84 13.00
N ILE A 7 -1.41 7.28 13.50
CA ILE A 7 -0.30 7.76 12.68
C ILE A 7 0.22 6.66 11.76
N LEU A 8 0.49 5.45 12.27
CA LEU A 8 0.95 4.35 11.42
C LEU A 8 -0.08 3.94 10.37
N VAL A 9 -1.36 3.86 10.72
CA VAL A 9 -2.44 3.59 9.75
C VAL A 9 -2.47 4.66 8.65
N CYS A 10 -2.33 5.94 9.02
CA CYS A 10 -2.26 7.04 8.07
C CYS A 10 -1.06 6.92 7.14
N LEU A 11 0.12 6.58 7.67
CA LEU A 11 1.32 6.36 6.87
C LEU A 11 1.15 5.19 5.88
N VAL A 12 0.51 4.09 6.30
CA VAL A 12 0.19 2.97 5.40
C VAL A 12 -0.80 3.41 4.31
N ALA A 13 -1.83 4.19 4.65
CA ALA A 13 -2.79 4.72 3.67
C ALA A 13 -2.10 5.63 2.64
N LEU A 14 -1.25 6.55 3.10
CA LEU A 14 -0.47 7.44 2.25
C LEU A 14 0.52 6.69 1.35
N LEU A 15 1.15 5.62 1.86
CA LEU A 15 2.00 4.75 1.05
C LEU A 15 1.22 4.14 -0.12
N HIS A 16 0.00 3.66 0.11
CA HIS A 16 -0.82 3.07 -0.95
C HIS A 16 -1.30 4.12 -1.95
N LEU A 17 -1.59 5.34 -1.49
CA LEU A 17 -1.88 6.47 -2.37
C LEU A 17 -0.66 6.82 -3.25
N TYR A 18 0.54 6.80 -2.67
CA TYR A 18 1.79 6.99 -3.43
C TYR A 18 1.99 5.89 -4.47
N ILE A 19 1.77 4.63 -4.12
CA ILE A 19 1.85 3.50 -5.07
C ILE A 19 0.81 3.66 -6.18
N LEU A 20 -0.44 4.00 -5.85
CA LEU A 20 -1.47 4.32 -6.83
C LEU A 20 -0.99 5.36 -7.84
N VAL A 21 -0.41 6.47 -7.36
CA VAL A 21 0.05 7.54 -8.25
C VAL A 21 1.16 7.06 -9.17
N LEU A 22 2.09 6.26 -8.64
CA LEU A 22 3.15 5.68 -9.45
C LEU A 22 2.62 4.72 -10.51
N GLU A 23 1.68 3.85 -10.16
CA GLU A 23 1.14 2.80 -11.05
C GLU A 23 0.14 3.34 -12.09
N MET A 24 -0.69 4.31 -11.74
CA MET A 24 -1.70 4.86 -12.66
C MET A 24 -1.16 5.98 -13.54
N PHE A 25 -0.34 6.89 -12.99
CA PHE A 25 0.03 8.13 -13.68
C PHE A 25 1.51 8.19 -14.08
N LEU A 26 2.40 7.59 -13.28
CA LEU A 26 3.84 7.73 -13.47
C LEU A 26 4.54 6.45 -13.96
N TRP A 27 3.79 5.39 -14.29
CA TRP A 27 4.35 4.07 -14.61
C TRP A 27 5.36 4.09 -15.76
N THR A 28 5.05 4.83 -16.83
CA THR A 28 5.91 5.00 -18.00
C THR A 28 6.83 6.23 -17.89
N ARG A 29 6.85 6.92 -16.75
CA ARG A 29 7.70 8.09 -16.50
C ARG A 29 9.01 7.64 -15.83
N PRO A 30 10.10 8.46 -15.90
CA PRO A 30 11.39 8.10 -15.32
C PRO A 30 11.31 7.71 -13.84
N LEU A 31 10.44 8.37 -13.06
CA LEU A 31 10.26 8.05 -11.64
C LEU A 31 9.66 6.65 -11.44
N GLY A 32 8.54 6.32 -12.11
CA GLY A 32 7.91 5.00 -12.00
C GLY A 32 8.84 3.88 -12.45
N MET A 33 9.48 4.05 -13.61
CA MET A 33 10.45 3.08 -14.13
C MET A 33 11.62 2.87 -13.15
N LYS A 34 12.13 3.92 -12.51
CA LYS A 34 13.20 3.82 -11.49
C LYS A 34 12.74 3.07 -10.25
N VAL A 35 11.54 3.37 -9.74
CA VAL A 35 11.00 2.73 -8.52
C VAL A 35 10.76 1.24 -8.74
N PHE A 36 10.15 0.87 -9.87
CA PHE A 36 9.79 -0.50 -10.20
C PHE A 36 10.86 -1.26 -10.98
N ARG A 37 12.02 -0.64 -11.24
CA ARG A 37 13.13 -1.21 -12.04
C ARG A 37 12.64 -1.74 -13.39
N ASN A 38 11.84 -0.94 -14.06
CA ASN A 38 11.20 -1.29 -15.32
C ASN A 38 11.98 -0.74 -16.52
N THR A 39 11.83 -1.35 -17.69
CA THR A 39 12.36 -0.83 -18.97
C THR A 39 11.26 -0.07 -19.71
N PRO A 40 11.58 0.86 -20.64
CA PRO A 40 10.58 1.58 -21.41
C PRO A 40 9.60 0.64 -22.13
N ASP A 41 10.09 -0.39 -22.82
CA ASP A 41 9.25 -1.33 -23.58
C ASP A 41 8.29 -2.10 -22.67
N LYS A 42 8.80 -2.65 -21.55
CA LYS A 42 7.98 -3.38 -20.59
C LYS A 42 6.98 -2.45 -19.89
N ALA A 43 7.36 -1.22 -19.58
CA ALA A 43 6.46 -0.24 -18.97
C ALA A 43 5.30 0.14 -19.91
N GLN A 44 5.56 0.29 -21.21
CA GLN A 44 4.50 0.54 -22.19
C GLN A 44 3.57 -0.66 -22.32
N LEU A 45 4.12 -1.86 -22.47
CA LEU A 45 3.34 -3.10 -22.61
C LEU A 45 2.44 -3.39 -21.40
N THR A 46 2.88 -3.01 -20.19
CA THR A 46 2.17 -3.31 -18.93
C THR A 46 1.37 -2.13 -18.36
N LYS A 47 1.32 -0.99 -19.06
CA LYS A 47 0.72 0.26 -18.54
C LYS A 47 -0.72 0.10 -18.04
N VAL A 48 -1.56 -0.58 -18.82
CA VAL A 48 -2.98 -0.78 -18.46
C VAL A 48 -3.12 -1.70 -17.26
N LEU A 49 -2.32 -2.77 -17.20
CA LEU A 49 -2.30 -3.69 -16.05
C LEU A 49 -1.86 -2.96 -14.78
N ALA A 50 -0.79 -2.16 -14.86
CA ALA A 50 -0.31 -1.36 -13.76
C ALA A 50 -1.36 -0.34 -13.28
N ALA A 51 -2.07 0.33 -14.20
CA ALA A 51 -3.13 1.25 -13.82
C ALA A 51 -4.26 0.56 -13.03
N ASN A 52 -4.61 -0.68 -13.37
CA ASN A 52 -5.60 -1.45 -12.60
C ASN A 52 -5.06 -1.87 -11.22
N GLN A 53 -3.77 -2.24 -11.12
CA GLN A 53 -3.10 -2.49 -9.83
C GLN A 53 -3.11 -1.24 -8.94
N GLY A 54 -2.86 -0.07 -9.54
CA GLY A 54 -2.90 1.22 -8.85
C GLY A 54 -4.27 1.54 -8.29
N LEU A 55 -5.35 1.25 -9.03
CA LEU A 55 -6.72 1.45 -8.54
C LEU A 55 -7.02 0.60 -7.29
N TYR A 56 -6.57 -0.67 -7.25
CA TYR A 56 -6.72 -1.50 -6.06
C TYR A 56 -5.95 -0.94 -4.86
N ASN A 57 -4.75 -0.39 -5.07
CA ASN A 57 -4.02 0.35 -4.03
C ASN A 57 -4.84 1.56 -3.53
N GLY A 58 -5.58 2.23 -4.42
CA GLY A 58 -6.52 3.29 -4.07
C GLY A 58 -7.64 2.84 -3.14
N PHE A 59 -8.23 1.67 -3.39
CA PHE A 59 -9.26 1.11 -2.51
C PHE A 59 -8.71 0.78 -1.12
N LEU A 60 -7.48 0.27 -1.03
CA LEU A 60 -6.80 0.04 0.25
C LEU A 60 -6.59 1.36 1.02
N ALA A 61 -6.08 2.40 0.34
CA ALA A 61 -5.89 3.72 0.93
C ALA A 61 -7.23 4.33 1.41
N ALA A 62 -8.26 4.29 0.57
CA ALA A 62 -9.58 4.80 0.90
C ALA A 62 -10.20 4.09 2.10
N GLY A 63 -10.07 2.76 2.18
CA GLY A 63 -10.53 1.97 3.32
C GLY A 63 -9.84 2.33 4.63
N LEU A 64 -8.52 2.55 4.60
CA LEU A 64 -7.75 2.96 5.77
C LEU A 64 -8.07 4.40 6.21
N PHE A 65 -8.23 5.34 5.27
CA PHE A 65 -8.70 6.70 5.59
C PHE A 65 -10.11 6.70 6.16
N TRP A 66 -11.01 5.90 5.60
CA TRP A 66 -12.35 5.73 6.14
C TRP A 66 -12.31 5.21 7.58
N ALA A 67 -11.47 4.20 7.85
CA ALA A 67 -11.28 3.68 9.20
C ALA A 67 -10.81 4.76 10.19
N LEU A 68 -9.88 5.63 9.77
CA LEU A 68 -9.39 6.75 10.58
C LEU A 68 -10.47 7.80 10.84
N LEU A 69 -11.17 8.25 9.79
CA LEU A 69 -12.19 9.29 9.89
C LEU A 69 -13.40 8.82 10.73
N ALA A 70 -13.80 7.56 10.57
CA ALA A 70 -14.91 6.96 11.31
C ALA A 70 -14.47 6.34 12.65
N GLN A 71 -13.18 6.40 13.01
CA GLN A 71 -12.61 5.77 14.21
C GLN A 71 -12.94 4.26 14.34
N ARG A 72 -13.00 3.56 13.20
CA ARG A 72 -13.43 2.16 13.10
C ARG A 72 -12.25 1.19 13.11
N ARG A 73 -12.02 0.57 14.27
CA ARG A 73 -10.96 -0.42 14.48
C ARG A 73 -11.10 -1.66 13.58
N ASP A 74 -12.33 -2.14 13.41
CA ASP A 74 -12.67 -3.30 12.59
C ASP A 74 -12.33 -3.08 11.11
N VAL A 75 -12.68 -1.92 10.57
CA VAL A 75 -12.34 -1.52 9.19
C VAL A 75 -10.82 -1.41 9.01
N ALA A 76 -10.12 -0.76 9.95
CA ALA A 76 -8.67 -0.68 9.92
C ALA A 76 -8.03 -2.08 9.94
N THR A 77 -8.52 -2.97 10.78
CA THR A 77 -8.02 -4.35 10.91
C THR A 77 -8.15 -5.11 9.60
N PHE A 78 -9.32 -5.05 8.96
CA PHE A 78 -9.56 -5.73 7.68
C PHE A 78 -8.58 -5.25 6.61
N PHE A 79 -8.49 -3.94 6.38
CA PHE A 79 -7.61 -3.39 5.34
C PHE A 79 -6.13 -3.62 5.63
N LEU A 80 -5.69 -3.50 6.90
CA LEU A 80 -4.30 -3.79 7.26
C LEU A 80 -3.93 -5.26 7.02
N ILE A 81 -4.83 -6.21 7.33
CA ILE A 81 -4.62 -7.63 7.00
C ILE A 81 -4.49 -7.81 5.48
N CYS A 82 -5.37 -7.18 4.68
CA CYS A 82 -5.24 -7.21 3.23
C CYS A 82 -3.88 -6.69 2.75
N VAL A 83 -3.41 -5.57 3.31
CA VAL A 83 -2.09 -5.00 2.97
C VAL A 83 -0.95 -5.94 3.36
N VAL A 84 -1.00 -6.55 4.55
CA VAL A 84 0.02 -7.52 5.00
C VAL A 84 0.07 -8.70 4.03
N MET A 85 -1.08 -9.29 3.70
CA MET A 85 -1.16 -10.45 2.79
C MET A 85 -0.68 -10.10 1.38
N ALA A 86 -1.11 -8.96 0.83
CA ALA A 86 -0.66 -8.47 -0.46
C ALA A 86 0.84 -8.19 -0.47
N GLY A 87 1.37 -7.60 0.60
CA GLY A 87 2.80 -7.31 0.74
C GLY A 87 3.65 -8.58 0.84
N ILE A 88 3.18 -9.61 1.55
CA ILE A 88 3.85 -10.93 1.62
C ILE A 88 3.84 -11.58 0.23
N TYR A 89 2.69 -11.61 -0.45
CA TYR A 89 2.60 -12.18 -1.79
C TYR A 89 3.50 -11.43 -2.78
N GLY A 90 3.47 -10.09 -2.78
CA GLY A 90 4.35 -9.26 -3.60
C GLY A 90 5.84 -9.45 -3.29
N ALA A 91 6.20 -9.71 -2.03
CA ALA A 91 7.57 -10.01 -1.66
C ALA A 91 8.08 -11.33 -2.27
N MET A 92 7.20 -12.32 -2.37
CA MET A 92 7.51 -13.62 -2.99
C MET A 92 7.50 -13.58 -4.52
N SER A 93 6.62 -12.77 -5.12
CA SER A 93 6.40 -12.79 -6.58
C SER A 93 7.09 -11.66 -7.35
N VAL A 94 7.30 -10.49 -6.75
CA VAL A 94 7.82 -9.29 -7.45
C VAL A 94 9.16 -8.84 -6.89
N SER A 95 9.25 -8.54 -5.58
CA SER A 95 10.49 -8.05 -4.98
C SER A 95 10.48 -8.14 -3.47
N ARG A 96 11.54 -8.70 -2.87
CA ARG A 96 11.73 -8.75 -1.40
C ARG A 96 11.62 -7.39 -0.70
N ARG A 97 11.85 -6.27 -1.42
CA ARG A 97 11.68 -4.91 -0.87
C ARG A 97 10.25 -4.63 -0.41
N ILE A 98 9.26 -5.25 -1.04
CA ILE A 98 7.83 -5.07 -0.72
C ILE A 98 7.54 -5.52 0.72
N LEU A 99 8.24 -6.53 1.22
CA LEU A 99 8.12 -6.97 2.62
C LEU A 99 8.39 -5.81 3.59
N PHE A 100 9.47 -5.06 3.36
CA PHE A 100 9.91 -3.98 4.25
C PHE A 100 9.15 -2.67 4.04
N VAL A 101 8.74 -2.38 2.80
CA VAL A 101 8.06 -1.11 2.49
C VAL A 101 6.56 -1.21 2.72
N GLN A 102 5.93 -2.37 2.52
CA GLN A 102 4.48 -2.53 2.58
C GLN A 102 4.02 -3.44 3.74
N ALA A 103 4.50 -4.68 3.79
CA ALA A 103 4.00 -5.66 4.77
C ALA A 103 4.38 -5.30 6.21
N MET A 104 5.65 -4.94 6.44
CA MET A 104 6.15 -4.62 7.79
C MET A 104 5.46 -3.39 8.40
N PRO A 105 5.32 -2.24 7.72
CA PRO A 105 4.58 -1.10 8.27
C PRO A 105 3.11 -1.41 8.56
N ALA A 106 2.45 -2.19 7.69
CA ALA A 106 1.07 -2.60 7.91
C ALA A 106 0.92 -3.56 9.09
N LEU A 107 1.87 -4.49 9.28
CA LEU A 107 1.90 -5.39 10.42
C LEU A 107 2.12 -4.61 11.72
N LEU A 108 3.05 -3.65 11.73
CA LEU A 108 3.27 -2.77 12.89
C LEU A 108 2.04 -1.94 13.22
N ALA A 109 1.39 -1.36 12.21
CA ALA A 109 0.13 -0.65 12.38
C ALA A 109 -0.93 -1.59 12.99
N LEU A 110 -1.07 -2.82 12.46
CA LEU A 110 -2.04 -3.80 12.94
C LEU A 110 -1.79 -4.16 14.41
N LEU A 111 -0.54 -4.41 14.80
CA LEU A 111 -0.18 -4.70 16.18
C LEU A 111 -0.51 -3.52 17.10
N LEU A 112 -0.22 -2.28 16.71
CA LEU A 112 -0.56 -1.10 17.52
C LEU A 112 -2.06 -0.84 17.62
N VAL A 113 -2.84 -1.19 16.59
CA VAL A 113 -4.30 -1.08 16.62
C VAL A 113 -4.92 -1.94 17.73
N TRP A 114 -4.30 -3.07 18.06
CA TRP A 114 -4.78 -4.03 19.06
C TRP A 114 -4.07 -3.93 20.42
N TYR A 115 -2.77 -3.64 20.43
CA TYR A 115 -1.92 -3.70 21.63
C TYR A 115 -1.30 -2.36 22.02
N GLY A 116 -1.63 -1.27 21.32
CA GLY A 116 -0.90 -0.01 21.40
C GLY A 116 -1.08 0.84 22.66
N GLY A 117 -1.85 0.42 23.67
CA GLY A 117 -2.09 1.16 24.92
C GLY A 117 -3.03 2.35 24.77
#